data_AF-A0A8T3WC09-F1
#
_entry.id   AF-A0A8T3WC09-F1
#
_cell.length_a   1.000
_cell.length_b   1.000
_cell.length_c   1.000
_cell.angle_alpha   90.00
_cell.angle_beta   90.00
_cell.angle_gamma   90.00
#
_symmetry.space_group_name_H-M   'P 1'
#
loop_
_entity.id
_entity.type
_entity.pdbx_description
1 polymer ?
#
loop_
_entity_poly.entity_id
_entity_poly.type
_entity_poly.pdbx_seq_one_letter_code
_entity_poly.pdbx_strand_id
1 'polypeptide(L)' 'MKIKLSATFDGKCSICKKESLVFTAGDEDTHKVVTVCRDCANRLGTEETSQVIEEYGKKDDVAFEEGIRIEKKRSAG' A
#
# COMPACT_ATOMS: atom_id res chain seq x y z
N MET A 1 13.40 -8.07 -3.70
CA MET A 1 12.43 -7.11 -3.17
C MET A 1 12.10 -6.12 -4.25
N LYS A 2 10.91 -6.31 -4.83
CA LYS A 2 10.35 -5.44 -5.85
C LYS A 2 9.17 -4.73 -5.24
N ILE A 3 9.45 -3.54 -4.70
CA ILE A 3 8.48 -2.74 -3.98
C ILE A 3 7.58 -1.98 -4.95
N LYS A 4 6.26 -2.12 -4.79
CA LYS A 4 5.23 -1.32 -5.45
C LYS A 4 4.58 -0.38 -4.46
N LEU A 5 4.33 0.85 -4.89
CA LEU A 5 3.59 1.86 -4.15
C LEU A 5 2.25 2.09 -4.83
N SER A 6 1.17 2.12 -4.06
CA SER A 6 -0.13 2.55 -4.54
C SER A 6 -0.21 4.08 -4.63
N ALA A 7 -1.27 4.57 -5.29
CA ALA A 7 -1.69 5.96 -5.10
C ALA A 7 -2.03 6.23 -3.62
N THR A 8 -2.03 7.50 -3.25
CA THR A 8 -2.54 7.93 -1.94
C THR A 8 -4.06 7.93 -1.95
N PHE A 9 -4.67 7.42 -0.89
CA PHE A 9 -6.12 7.34 -0.71
C PHE A 9 -6.47 7.57 0.77
N ASP A 10 -7.73 7.91 1.07
CA ASP A 10 -8.18 8.03 2.45
C ASP A 10 -8.40 6.63 3.04
N GLY A 11 -7.79 6.36 4.18
CA GLY A 11 -7.83 5.03 4.78
C GLY A 11 -7.12 4.95 6.12
N LYS A 12 -7.12 3.76 6.70
CA LYS A 12 -6.55 3.53 8.04
C LYS A 12 -5.08 3.15 7.96
N CYS A 13 -4.22 3.89 8.66
CA CYS A 13 -2.80 3.55 8.74
C CYS A 13 -2.60 2.26 9.56
N SER A 14 -1.82 1.32 9.03
CA SER A 14 -1.48 0.07 9.72
C SER A 14 -0.64 0.28 10.98
N ILE A 15 0.15 1.36 11.03
CA ILE A 15 1.08 1.67 12.12
C ILE A 15 0.36 2.43 13.24
N CYS A 16 -0.13 3.64 12.97
CA CYS A 16 -0.76 4.48 14.01
C CYS A 16 -2.26 4.23 14.19
N LYS A 17 -2.88 3.38 13.36
CA LYS A 17 -4.33 3.07 13.39
C LYS A 17 -5.27 4.27 13.20
N LYS A 18 -4.76 5.43 12.77
CA LYS A 18 -5.55 6.62 12.46
C LYS A 18 -6.04 6.60 11.01
N GLU A 19 -7.25 7.11 10.80
CA GLU A 19 -7.80 7.38 9.46
C GLU A 19 -7.23 8.70 8.93
N SER A 20 -6.66 8.65 7.74
CA SER A 20 -6.00 9.79 7.09
C SER A 20 -5.64 9.44 5.63
N LEU A 21 -5.03 10.39 4.92
CA LEU A 21 -4.34 10.10 3.65
C LEU A 21 -3.18 9.11 3.87
N VAL A 22 -3.36 7.92 3.34
CA VAL A 22 -2.43 6.78 3.39
C VAL A 22 -2.03 6.34 1.99
N PHE A 23 -0.93 5.60 1.90
CA PHE A 23 -0.55 4.84 0.71
C PHE A 23 -0.18 3.42 1.14
N THR A 24 -0.33 2.47 0.24
CA THR A 24 0.06 1.09 0.45
C THR A 24 1.39 0.82 -0.25
N ALA A 25 2.36 0.32 0.50
CA ALA A 25 3.60 -0.22 -0.02
C ALA A 25 3.53 -1.74 0.05
N GLY A 26 3.84 -2.41 -1.06
CA GLY A 26 3.82 -3.87 -1.14
C GLY A 26 5.07 -4.42 -1.78
N ASP A 27 5.53 -5.57 -1.32
CA ASP A 27 6.62 -6.32 -1.95
C ASP A 27 6.04 -7.46 -2.80
N GLU A 28 6.35 -7.45 -4.10
CA GLU A 28 5.85 -8.45 -5.06
C GLU A 28 6.45 -9.84 -4.81
N ASP A 29 7.67 -9.93 -4.27
CA ASP A 29 8.33 -11.21 -4.02
C ASP A 29 7.71 -11.96 -2.82
N THR A 30 7.36 -11.23 -1.76
CA THR A 30 6.83 -11.81 -0.50
C THR A 30 5.32 -11.68 -0.33
N HIS A 31 4.65 -10.97 -1.25
CA HIS A 31 3.23 -10.59 -1.15
C HIS A 31 2.88 -9.91 0.18
N LYS A 32 3.84 -9.21 0.79
CA LYS A 32 3.59 -8.42 2.00
C LYS A 32 3.17 -7.01 1.62
N VAL A 33 2.14 -6.49 2.29
CA VAL A 33 1.66 -5.12 2.11
C VAL A 33 1.54 -4.39 3.43
N VAL A 34 1.83 -3.09 3.40
CA VAL A 34 1.68 -2.18 4.55
C VAL A 34 1.06 -0.87 4.09
N THR A 35 0.01 -0.43 4.79
CA THR A 35 -0.63 0.86 4.55
C THR A 35 -0.11 1.89 5.56
N VAL A 36 0.48 2.97 5.08
CA VAL A 36 1.21 3.95 5.89
C VAL A 36 0.66 5.35 5.61
N CYS A 37 0.42 6.15 6.66
CA CYS A 37 0.05 7.56 6.50
C CYS A 37 1.29 8.43 6.32
N ARG A 38 1.10 9.63 5.76
CA ARG A 38 2.20 10.59 5.55
C ARG A 38 2.99 10.91 6.83
N ASP A 39 2.31 11.02 7.97
CA ASP A 39 2.94 11.25 9.27
C ASP A 39 3.88 10.12 9.69
N CYS A 40 3.41 8.87 9.57
CA CYS A 40 4.23 7.70 9.86
C CYS A 40 5.37 7.57 8.84
N ALA A 41 5.11 7.80 7.57
CA ALA A 41 6.15 7.77 6.53
C ALA A 41 7.24 8.80 6.77
N ASN A 42 6.89 10.03 7.17
CA ASN A 42 7.86 11.07 7.54
C ASN A 42 8.67 10.70 8.79
N ARG A 43 8.05 10.07 9.80
CA ARG A 43 8.76 9.57 11.00
C ARG A 43 9.73 8.45 10.67
N LEU A 44 9.34 7.58 9.75
CA LEU A 44 10.14 6.48 9.23
C LEU A 44 11.13 6.94 8.14
N GLY A 45 11.27 8.25 7.89
CA GLY A 45 11.96 8.80 6.71
C GLY A 45 13.43 8.42 6.49
N THR A 46 14.03 7.64 7.40
CA THR A 46 15.36 7.04 7.30
C THR A 46 15.37 5.52 7.20
N GLU A 47 14.25 4.84 7.48
CA GLU A 47 14.11 3.39 7.36
C GLU A 47 13.74 3.05 5.93
N GLU A 48 14.45 2.08 5.34
CA GLU A 48 14.14 1.61 4.00
C GLU A 48 12.71 1.05 3.97
N THR A 49 11.92 1.41 2.96
CA THR A 49 10.55 0.91 2.75
C THR A 49 10.48 -0.62 2.85
N SER A 50 11.55 -1.30 2.45
CA SER A 50 11.81 -2.73 2.63
C SER A 50 11.64 -3.20 4.08
N GLN A 51 12.30 -2.55 5.05
CA GLN A 51 12.21 -2.89 6.48
C GLN A 51 10.80 -2.64 7.01
N VAL A 52 10.16 -1.55 6.60
CA VAL A 52 8.78 -1.25 7.02
C VAL A 52 7.81 -2.32 6.54
N ILE A 53 8.00 -2.86 5.33
CA ILE A 53 7.21 -3.98 4.80
C ILE A 53 7.55 -5.28 5.54
N GLU A 54 8.79 -5.50 5.96
CA GLU A 54 9.12 -6.70 6.73
C GLU A 54 8.53 -6.68 8.15
N GLU A 55 8.63 -5.55 8.85
CA GLU A 55 8.19 -5.34 10.23
C GLU A 55 6.67 -5.18 10.36
N TYR A 56 6.08 -4.33 9.52
CA TYR A 56 4.66 -3.94 9.63
C TYR A 56 3.81 -4.50 8.49
N GLY A 57 4.45 -5.07 7.47
CA GLY A 57 3.74 -5.67 6.35
C GLY A 57 3.05 -6.95 6.77
N LYS A 58 1.78 -7.04 6.38
CA LYS A 58 0.98 -8.24 6.53
C LYS A 58 1.07 -9.02 5.23
N LYS A 59 1.16 -10.35 5.30
CA LYS A 59 0.97 -11.18 4.12
C LYS A 59 -0.46 -10.99 3.65
N ASP A 60 -0.60 -10.40 2.47
CA ASP A 60 -1.87 -10.40 1.76
C ASP A 60 -1.94 -11.77 1.07
N ASP A 61 -2.57 -12.74 1.73
CA ASP A 61 -2.91 -14.04 1.12
C ASP A 61 -4.04 -13.91 0.09
N VAL A 62 -4.66 -12.73 0.01
CA VAL A 62 -5.52 -12.34 -1.09
C VAL A 62 -4.58 -11.96 -2.23
N ALA A 63 -4.52 -12.80 -3.27
CA ALA A 63 -3.79 -12.49 -4.48
C ALA A 63 -4.05 -11.03 -4.84
N PHE A 64 -2.98 -10.24 -5.01
CA PHE A 64 -3.03 -8.87 -5.51
C PHE A 64 -4.01 -8.83 -6.70
N GLU A 65 -5.28 -8.50 -6.47
CA GLU A 65 -6.17 -8.24 -7.57
C GLU A 65 -5.59 -6.99 -8.21
N GLU A 66 -5.07 -7.16 -9.43
CA GLU A 66 -4.58 -6.06 -10.25
C GLU A 66 -5.61 -4.94 -10.14
N GLY A 67 -5.22 -3.83 -9.50
CA GLY A 67 -6.11 -2.71 -9.25
C GLY A 67 -6.87 -2.39 -10.52
N ILE A 68 -8.21 -2.44 -10.41
CA ILE A 68 -9.20 -2.35 -11.49
C ILE A 68 -8.61 -1.65 -12.72
N ARG A 69 -8.29 -2.42 -13.77
CA ARG A 69 -8.11 -1.85 -15.11
C ARG A 69 -9.41 -1.13 -15.45
N ILE A 70 -9.39 0.20 -15.42
CA ILE A 70 -10.48 1.02 -15.94
C ILE A 70 -10.48 0.84 -17.47
N GLU A 71 -10.99 -0.28 -17.95
CA GLU A 71 -11.50 -0.34 -19.31
C GLU A 71 -12.70 0.60 -19.36
N LYS A 72 -12.53 1.71 -20.08
CA LYS A 72 -13.65 2.56 -20.49
C LYS A 72 -14.67 1.68 -21.21
N LYS A 73 -15.69 1.19 -20.49
CA LYS A 73 -16.92 0.74 -21.12
C LYS A 73 -17.52 1.97 -21.80
N ARG A 74 -17.31 2.09 -23.11
CA ARG A 74 -18.17 2.90 -23.97
C ARG A 74 -19.58 2.35 -23.79
N SER A 75 -20.41 3.07 -23.06
CA SER A 75 -21.85 2.85 -23.04
C SER A 75 -22.34 2.97 -24.47
N ALA A 76 -22.87 1.87 -25.00
CA ALA A 76 -23.64 1.87 -26.23
C ALA A 76 -24.96 2.62 -25.97
N GLY A 77 -25.22 3.63 -26.78
CA GLY A 77 -26.53 4.26 -26.98
C GLY A 77 -26.89 4.15 -28.44
#